data_AF-A0A8T8E169-F1
#
_entry.id   AF-A0A8T8E169-F1
#
_cell.length_a   1.000
_cell.length_b   1.000
_cell.length_c   1.000
_cell.angle_alpha   90.00
_cell.angle_beta   90.00
_cell.angle_gamma   90.00
#
_symmetry.space_group_name_H-M   'P 1'
#
loop_
_entity.id
_entity.type
_entity.pdbx_description
1 polymer ?
#
loop_
_entity_poly.entity_id
_entity_poly.type
_entity_poly.pdbx_seq_one_letter_code
_entity_poly.pdbx_strand_id
1 'polypeptide(L)'
;MNRSLTASVIAGLLGGLANVTVTRELLERVGSPFFEPGRETALNPATIGSVADAPHVWLGVFALGFVPLFATTATRLLAPAGGFAALLVGVVHTVLTAPFPEETPMLWGALVEGPFYASNYAKSWYAWLSLLLVAGVAEFALRRGYGLGNERLQHLPTLPLSRSQLRAVVLGSGLLVGLGIGLLSSTGAYYQSDIWTVLTILVPGCIATAIALTALLTRGLVTPMALYTYWTASIVEGTVFPPQPSPERHAHPEVLFCFLSVALSLLALLEWRLRSRVRGWDGGPFAGRTDTVK
;
A
#
# COMPACT_ATOMS: atom_id res chain seq x y z
N MET A 1 -30.64 -0.81 -11.30
CA MET A 1 -29.27 -0.82 -10.73
C MET A 1 -29.09 -2.10 -9.92
N ASN A 2 -28.02 -2.87 -10.14
CA ASN A 2 -27.84 -4.20 -9.55
C ASN A 2 -27.66 -4.06 -8.01
N ARG A 3 -28.50 -4.71 -7.19
CA ARG A 3 -28.52 -4.52 -5.72
C ARG A 3 -27.15 -4.74 -5.06
N SER A 4 -26.31 -5.60 -5.64
CA SER A 4 -24.94 -5.88 -5.20
C SER A 4 -23.98 -4.70 -5.39
N LEU A 5 -24.12 -3.96 -6.48
CA LEU A 5 -23.28 -2.79 -6.76
C LEU A 5 -23.65 -1.63 -5.84
N THR A 6 -24.95 -1.41 -5.61
CA THR A 6 -25.44 -0.40 -4.67
C THR A 6 -24.93 -0.66 -3.25
N ALA A 7 -25.00 -1.90 -2.76
CA ALA A 7 -24.44 -2.28 -1.47
C ALA A 7 -22.92 -2.01 -1.39
N SER A 8 -22.20 -2.23 -2.49
CA SER A 8 -20.76 -2.00 -2.54
C SER A 8 -20.40 -0.52 -2.49
N VAL A 9 -21.15 0.32 -3.21
CA VAL A 9 -21.01 1.78 -3.14
C VAL A 9 -21.31 2.28 -1.73
N ILE A 10 -22.40 1.80 -1.10
CA ILE A 10 -22.74 2.19 0.28
C ILE A 10 -21.61 1.81 1.25
N ALA A 11 -21.10 0.58 1.18
CA ALA A 11 -19.99 0.14 2.02
C ALA A 11 -18.73 1.01 1.82
N GLY A 12 -18.39 1.32 0.56
CA GLY A 12 -17.31 2.26 0.25
C GLY A 12 -17.56 3.64 0.87
N LEU A 13 -18.75 4.22 0.68
CA LEU A 13 -19.08 5.54 1.23
C LEU A 13 -18.92 5.57 2.76
N LEU A 14 -19.43 4.54 3.45
CA LEU A 14 -19.29 4.42 4.91
C LEU A 14 -17.82 4.30 5.33
N GLY A 15 -17.01 3.51 4.62
CA GLY A 15 -15.57 3.37 4.89
C GLY A 15 -14.82 4.68 4.69
N GLY A 16 -15.08 5.38 3.60
CA GLY A 16 -14.45 6.67 3.30
C GLY A 16 -14.81 7.72 4.34
N LEU A 17 -16.10 7.85 4.69
CA LEU A 17 -16.55 8.79 5.72
C LEU A 17 -15.96 8.45 7.10
N ALA A 18 -15.99 7.17 7.51
CA ALA A 18 -15.41 6.74 8.77
C ALA A 18 -13.90 7.04 8.84
N ASN A 19 -13.16 6.78 7.76
CA ASN A 19 -11.73 7.06 7.71
C ASN A 19 -11.44 8.57 7.83
N VAL A 20 -12.21 9.41 7.14
CA VAL A 20 -12.10 10.87 7.25
C VAL A 20 -12.38 11.34 8.68
N THR A 21 -13.47 10.87 9.29
CA THR A 21 -13.82 11.23 10.67
C THR A 21 -12.73 10.81 11.64
N VAL A 22 -12.28 9.55 11.61
CA VAL A 22 -11.21 9.07 12.50
C VAL A 22 -9.92 9.85 12.29
N THR A 23 -9.51 10.08 11.03
CA THR A 23 -8.28 10.83 10.74
C THR A 23 -8.36 12.25 11.28
N ARG A 24 -9.52 12.91 11.13
CA ARG A 24 -9.76 14.24 11.67
C ARG A 24 -9.65 14.26 13.19
N GLU A 25 -10.32 13.34 13.89
CA GLU A 25 -10.26 13.22 15.36
C GLU A 25 -8.82 12.98 15.85
N LEU A 26 -8.04 12.14 15.15
CA LEU A 26 -6.63 11.91 15.48
C LEU A 26 -5.78 13.17 15.29
N LEU A 27 -6.04 13.96 14.24
CA LEU A 27 -5.33 15.22 13.98
C LEU A 27 -5.68 16.31 15.01
N GLU A 28 -6.96 16.45 15.36
CA GLU A 28 -7.46 17.39 16.37
C GLU A 28 -6.91 17.03 17.76
N ARG A 29 -6.89 15.74 18.12
CA ARG A 29 -6.36 15.27 19.42
C ARG A 29 -4.89 15.65 19.63
N VAL A 30 -4.06 15.53 18.60
CA VAL A 30 -2.62 15.76 18.71
C VAL A 30 -2.31 17.27 18.68
N GLY A 31 -3.31 18.13 18.48
CA GLY A 31 -3.10 19.58 18.35
C GLY A 31 -2.14 19.90 17.21
N SER A 32 -2.19 19.11 16.13
CA SER A 32 -1.15 19.11 15.11
C SER A 32 -1.01 20.52 14.50
N PRO A 33 0.18 21.15 14.53
CA PRO A 33 0.41 22.44 13.88
C PRO A 33 0.28 22.37 12.35
N PHE A 34 0.18 21.16 11.78
CA PHE A 34 -0.22 20.91 10.38
C PHE A 34 -1.73 20.91 10.15
N PHE A 35 -2.54 21.22 11.17
CA PHE A 35 -4.00 21.36 11.10
C PHE A 35 -4.46 22.80 11.38
N GLU A 36 -3.59 23.70 11.86
CA GLU A 36 -3.91 25.11 12.01
C GLU A 36 -3.96 25.80 10.63
N PRO A 37 -5.11 26.33 10.19
CA PRO A 37 -5.21 27.04 8.92
C PRO A 37 -4.32 28.29 8.93
N GLY A 38 -3.48 28.46 7.91
CA GLY A 38 -2.67 29.67 7.72
C GLY A 38 -1.39 29.81 8.56
N ARG A 39 -1.00 28.80 9.36
CA ARG A 39 0.29 28.83 10.09
C ARG A 39 1.43 28.30 9.22
N GLU A 40 2.25 29.21 8.72
CA GLU A 40 3.54 28.87 8.13
C GLU A 40 4.47 28.37 9.23
N THR A 41 4.97 27.15 9.07
CA THR A 41 6.06 26.63 9.91
C THR A 41 7.25 26.31 9.00
N ALA A 42 8.47 26.25 9.55
CA ALA A 42 9.65 25.84 8.80
C ALA A 42 9.49 24.42 8.19
N LEU A 43 8.57 23.62 8.72
CA LEU A 43 8.19 22.28 8.26
C LEU A 43 6.99 22.29 7.28
N ASN A 44 6.37 23.45 7.05
CA ASN A 44 5.22 23.68 6.18
C ASN A 44 5.44 24.92 5.29
N PRO A 45 6.40 24.90 4.35
CA PRO A 45 6.52 25.96 3.36
C PRO A 45 5.25 26.03 2.51
N ALA A 46 4.92 27.22 1.99
CA ALA A 46 3.70 27.55 1.25
C ALA A 46 3.29 26.60 0.10
N THR A 47 4.15 25.66 -0.29
CA THR A 47 3.93 24.61 -1.28
C THR A 47 3.31 23.32 -0.73
N ILE A 48 3.43 23.01 0.58
CA ILE A 48 2.98 21.73 1.17
C ILE A 48 1.62 21.85 1.87
N GLY A 49 1.27 23.04 2.37
CA GLY A 49 -0.03 23.34 2.95
C GLY A 49 -0.34 22.59 4.26
N SER A 50 -1.16 23.23 5.11
CA SER A 50 -1.83 22.52 6.20
C SER A 50 -2.61 21.32 5.63
N VAL A 51 -2.63 20.17 6.33
CA VAL A 51 -3.50 19.04 5.95
C VAL A 51 -4.95 19.51 5.87
N ALA A 52 -5.34 20.49 6.69
CA ALA A 52 -6.66 21.13 6.65
C ALA A 52 -6.93 21.86 5.31
N ASP A 53 -5.90 22.45 4.69
CA ASP A 53 -6.02 23.27 3.48
C ASP A 53 -5.75 22.49 2.17
N ALA A 54 -5.44 21.19 2.28
CA ALA A 54 -5.08 20.33 1.17
C ALA A 54 -6.25 19.40 0.74
N PRO A 55 -7.16 19.84 -0.15
CA PRO A 55 -8.35 19.05 -0.52
C PRO A 55 -7.99 17.68 -1.12
N HIS A 56 -6.84 17.58 -1.79
CA HIS A 56 -6.36 16.32 -2.36
C HIS A 56 -6.00 15.28 -1.27
N VAL A 57 -5.59 15.70 -0.07
CA VAL A 57 -5.31 14.80 1.06
C VAL A 57 -6.62 14.23 1.60
N TRP A 58 -7.65 15.05 1.82
CA TRP A 58 -8.95 14.56 2.30
C TRP A 58 -9.67 13.67 1.29
N LEU A 59 -9.58 13.98 0.00
CA LEU A 59 -10.03 13.08 -1.06
C LEU A 59 -9.25 11.76 -1.03
N GLY A 60 -7.95 11.82 -0.79
CA GLY A 60 -7.09 10.65 -0.62
C GLY A 60 -7.44 9.78 0.59
N VAL A 61 -7.64 10.39 1.76
CA VAL A 61 -8.08 9.72 3.00
C VAL A 61 -9.46 9.09 2.79
N PHE A 62 -10.38 9.81 2.15
CA PHE A 62 -11.67 9.24 1.79
C PHE A 62 -11.50 8.04 0.86
N ALA A 63 -10.68 8.16 -0.20
CA ALA A 63 -10.42 7.06 -1.14
C ALA A 63 -9.79 5.85 -0.44
N LEU A 64 -8.90 6.07 0.53
CA LEU A 64 -8.25 5.01 1.31
C LEU A 64 -9.25 4.20 2.15
N GLY A 65 -10.33 4.80 2.63
CA GLY A 65 -11.43 4.07 3.27
C GLY A 65 -12.44 3.50 2.28
N PHE A 66 -12.73 4.24 1.20
CA PHE A 66 -13.75 3.88 0.21
C PHE A 66 -13.35 2.68 -0.64
N VAL A 67 -12.17 2.74 -1.27
CA VAL A 67 -11.75 1.78 -2.29
C VAL A 67 -11.61 0.36 -1.72
N PRO A 68 -10.98 0.14 -0.54
CA PRO A 68 -10.85 -1.20 0.00
C PRO A 68 -12.19 -1.83 0.39
N LEU A 69 -13.09 -1.08 1.02
CA LEU A 69 -14.42 -1.61 1.37
C LEU A 69 -15.26 -1.86 0.12
N PHE A 70 -15.28 -0.93 -0.83
CA PHE A 70 -15.96 -1.11 -2.12
C PHE A 70 -15.43 -2.36 -2.84
N ALA A 71 -14.11 -2.50 -2.97
CA ALA A 71 -13.48 -3.63 -3.64
C ALA A 71 -13.82 -4.93 -2.94
N THR A 72 -13.73 -4.98 -1.61
CA THR A 72 -14.09 -6.17 -0.82
C THR A 72 -15.55 -6.56 -1.00
N THR A 73 -16.49 -5.62 -0.96
CA THR A 73 -17.91 -5.95 -1.15
C THR A 73 -18.24 -6.33 -2.59
N ALA A 74 -17.58 -5.71 -3.57
CA ALA A 74 -17.83 -5.95 -4.99
C ALA A 74 -17.23 -7.26 -5.49
N THR A 75 -16.12 -7.71 -4.88
CA THR A 75 -15.34 -8.87 -5.34
C THR A 75 -15.31 -10.04 -4.36
N ARG A 76 -15.66 -9.80 -3.09
CA ARG A 76 -15.52 -10.70 -1.93
C ARG A 76 -14.07 -11.07 -1.55
N LEU A 77 -13.10 -10.28 -2.02
CA LEU A 77 -11.71 -10.32 -1.54
C LEU A 77 -11.64 -9.65 -0.16
N LEU A 78 -11.10 -10.32 0.84
CA LEU A 78 -11.01 -9.82 2.22
C LEU A 78 -9.74 -9.00 2.50
N ALA A 79 -8.67 -9.21 1.73
CA ALA A 79 -7.37 -8.58 1.96
C ALA A 79 -7.41 -7.05 1.89
N PRO A 80 -8.14 -6.39 0.97
CA PRO A 80 -8.22 -4.93 0.96
C PRO A 80 -8.85 -4.37 2.24
N ALA A 81 -10.06 -4.80 2.61
CA ALA A 81 -10.73 -4.34 3.82
C ALA A 81 -9.99 -4.75 5.11
N GLY A 82 -9.46 -5.98 5.17
CA GLY A 82 -8.71 -6.47 6.32
C GLY A 82 -7.40 -5.70 6.52
N GLY A 83 -6.67 -5.45 5.44
CA GLY A 83 -5.47 -4.61 5.46
C GLY A 83 -5.76 -3.17 5.85
N PHE A 84 -6.85 -2.59 5.33
CA PHE A 84 -7.30 -1.25 5.72
C PHE A 84 -7.63 -1.17 7.22
N ALA A 85 -8.39 -2.14 7.74
CA ALA A 85 -8.74 -2.20 9.15
C ALA A 85 -7.49 -2.35 10.04
N ALA A 86 -6.55 -3.23 9.66
CA ALA A 86 -5.30 -3.40 10.38
C ALA A 86 -4.45 -2.13 10.38
N LEU A 87 -4.35 -1.44 9.24
CA LEU A 87 -3.66 -0.16 9.11
C LEU A 87 -4.29 0.91 10.00
N LEU A 88 -5.62 1.09 9.92
CA LEU A 88 -6.33 2.10 10.69
C LEU A 88 -6.21 1.85 12.20
N VAL A 89 -6.39 0.60 12.64
CA VAL A 89 -6.20 0.21 14.05
C VAL A 89 -4.77 0.44 14.50
N GLY A 90 -3.78 0.11 13.67
CA GLY A 90 -2.37 0.37 13.94
C GLY A 90 -2.09 1.85 14.15
N VAL A 91 -2.58 2.71 13.24
CA VAL A 91 -2.40 4.17 13.33
C VAL A 91 -3.11 4.76 14.54
N VAL A 92 -4.35 4.33 14.82
CA VAL A 92 -5.07 4.76 16.02
C VAL A 92 -4.29 4.35 17.27
N HIS A 93 -3.84 3.09 17.34
CA HIS A 93 -3.07 2.59 18.48
C HIS A 93 -1.77 3.37 18.68
N THR A 94 -0.99 3.62 17.63
CA THR A 94 0.26 4.37 17.74
C THR A 94 0.03 5.81 18.14
N VAL A 95 -0.98 6.49 17.58
CA VAL A 95 -1.33 7.87 17.98
C VAL A 95 -1.84 7.93 19.43
N LEU A 96 -2.57 6.91 19.89
CA LEU A 96 -3.07 6.87 21.27
C LEU A 96 -1.98 6.61 22.30
N THR A 97 -0.93 5.89 21.94
CA THR A 97 0.14 5.45 22.85
C THR A 97 1.41 6.29 22.77
N ALA A 98 1.58 7.08 21.70
CA ALA A 98 2.72 7.97 21.53
C ALA A 98 2.64 9.21 22.43
N PRO A 99 3.79 9.77 22.85
CA PRO A 99 3.82 11.07 23.52
C PRO A 99 3.33 12.17 22.57
N PHE A 100 2.74 13.22 23.14
CA PHE A 100 2.36 14.41 22.38
C PHE A 100 3.59 15.12 21.83
N PRO A 101 3.52 15.71 20.63
CA PRO A 101 4.60 16.54 20.11
C PRO A 101 4.78 17.79 20.99
N GLU A 102 6.03 18.13 21.27
CA GLU A 102 6.42 19.31 22.05
C GLU A 102 6.78 20.45 21.11
N GLU A 103 6.22 21.64 21.33
CA GLU A 103 6.59 22.85 20.59
C GLU A 103 7.70 23.59 21.34
N THR A 104 8.88 23.69 20.72
CA THR A 104 9.99 24.52 21.20
C THR A 104 10.04 25.82 20.39
N PRO A 105 9.84 27.00 21.01
CA PRO A 105 9.92 28.27 20.30
C PRO A 105 11.35 28.57 19.83
N MET A 106 11.49 29.02 18.58
CA MET A 106 12.74 29.41 17.93
C MET A 106 12.63 30.81 17.31
N LEU A 107 13.77 31.43 16.98
CA LEU A 107 13.84 32.78 16.40
C LEU A 107 13.07 32.92 15.06
N TRP A 108 12.88 31.81 14.34
CA TRP A 108 12.24 31.72 13.02
C TRP A 108 10.90 30.96 13.03
N GLY A 109 10.31 30.67 14.20
CA GLY A 109 9.04 29.93 14.31
C GLY A 109 9.04 28.95 15.47
N ALA A 110 8.20 27.92 15.43
CA ALA A 110 8.22 26.82 16.40
C ALA A 110 8.87 25.58 15.77
N LEU A 111 9.83 24.97 16.45
CA LEU A 111 10.26 23.60 16.17
C LEU A 111 9.30 22.66 16.89
N VAL A 112 8.68 21.76 16.15
CA VAL A 112 7.74 20.80 16.72
C VAL A 112 8.46 19.46 16.76
N GLU A 113 8.87 19.04 17.95
CA GLU A 113 9.57 17.78 18.17
C GLU A 113 8.56 16.70 18.58
N GLY A 114 8.51 15.59 17.83
CA GLY A 114 7.67 14.46 18.21
C GLY A 114 7.06 13.72 17.03
N PRO A 115 6.25 12.69 17.33
CA PRO A 115 5.70 11.80 16.31
C PRO A 115 4.48 12.40 15.58
N PHE A 116 4.54 12.46 14.24
CA PHE A 116 3.46 12.95 13.38
C PHE A 116 2.66 11.84 12.70
N TYR A 117 2.37 10.74 13.42
CA TYR A 117 1.75 9.54 12.83
C TYR A 117 0.44 9.81 12.09
N ALA A 118 -0.47 10.62 12.64
CA ALA A 118 -1.77 10.92 12.00
C ALA A 118 -1.62 11.72 10.70
N SER A 119 -0.73 12.74 10.70
CA SER A 119 -0.45 13.55 9.51
C SER A 119 0.26 12.73 8.43
N ASN A 120 1.26 11.92 8.81
CA ASN A 120 1.98 11.07 7.87
C ASN A 120 1.06 10.00 7.27
N TYR A 121 0.18 9.38 8.06
CA TYR A 121 -0.85 8.48 7.55
C TYR A 121 -1.72 9.15 6.47
N ALA A 122 -2.22 10.35 6.75
CA ALA A 122 -3.07 11.10 5.82
C ALA A 122 -2.33 11.49 4.54
N LYS A 123 -1.12 12.04 4.66
CA LYS A 123 -0.29 12.49 3.51
C LYS A 123 0.17 11.32 2.64
N SER A 124 0.33 10.13 3.22
CA SER A 124 0.80 8.92 2.53
C SER A 124 -0.33 8.01 2.02
N TRP A 125 -1.56 8.51 1.91
CA TRP A 125 -2.74 7.73 1.54
C TRP A 125 -2.56 6.90 0.26
N TYR A 126 -1.84 7.43 -0.73
CA TYR A 126 -1.60 6.79 -2.02
C TYR A 126 -0.71 5.54 -1.90
N ALA A 127 0.28 5.57 -0.99
CA ALA A 127 1.17 4.44 -0.74
C ALA A 127 0.37 3.30 -0.11
N TRP A 128 -0.41 3.60 0.93
CA TRP A 128 -1.29 2.65 1.59
C TRP A 128 -2.29 2.03 0.63
N LEU A 129 -2.96 2.87 -0.17
CA LEU A 129 -3.95 2.41 -1.14
C LEU A 129 -3.32 1.47 -2.18
N SER A 130 -2.12 1.79 -2.67
CA SER A 130 -1.41 0.95 -3.63
C SER A 130 -1.14 -0.46 -3.07
N LEU A 131 -0.71 -0.57 -1.81
CA LEU A 131 -0.44 -1.84 -1.14
C LEU A 131 -1.72 -2.67 -0.93
N LEU A 132 -2.82 -2.02 -0.53
CA LEU A 132 -4.11 -2.68 -0.32
C LEU A 132 -4.67 -3.26 -1.64
N LEU A 133 -4.49 -2.53 -2.75
CA LEU A 133 -4.87 -3.02 -4.07
C LEU A 133 -4.02 -4.24 -4.49
N VAL A 134 -2.70 -4.19 -4.27
CA VAL A 134 -1.82 -5.33 -4.55
C VAL A 134 -2.14 -6.53 -3.67
N ALA A 135 -2.50 -6.32 -2.40
CA ALA A 135 -2.96 -7.38 -1.52
C ALA A 135 -4.24 -8.05 -2.05
N GLY A 136 -5.17 -7.28 -2.61
CA GLY A 136 -6.35 -7.80 -3.31
C GLY A 136 -5.98 -8.65 -4.53
N VAL A 137 -5.03 -8.21 -5.36
CA VAL A 137 -4.53 -9.01 -6.51
C VAL A 137 -3.88 -10.31 -6.03
N ALA A 138 -3.12 -10.26 -4.94
CA ALA A 138 -2.48 -11.44 -4.35
C ALA A 138 -3.51 -12.44 -3.83
N GLU A 139 -4.49 -11.98 -3.07
CA GLU A 139 -5.58 -12.84 -2.58
C GLU A 139 -6.38 -13.44 -3.74
N PHE A 140 -6.68 -12.65 -4.78
CA PHE A 140 -7.33 -13.15 -5.98
C PHE A 140 -6.56 -14.31 -6.61
N ALA A 141 -5.24 -14.12 -6.80
CA ALA A 141 -4.36 -15.13 -7.38
C ALA A 141 -4.29 -16.39 -6.50
N LEU A 142 -4.18 -16.23 -5.18
CA LEU A 142 -4.14 -17.34 -4.23
C LEU A 142 -5.47 -18.10 -4.20
N ARG A 143 -6.60 -17.41 -4.07
CA ARG A 143 -7.92 -18.05 -4.01
C ARG A 143 -8.24 -18.80 -5.30
N ARG A 144 -8.09 -18.13 -6.45
CA ARG A 144 -8.34 -18.77 -7.76
C ARG A 144 -7.32 -19.87 -8.08
N GLY A 145 -6.06 -19.66 -7.75
CA GLY A 145 -4.97 -20.60 -8.04
C GLY A 145 -5.04 -21.87 -7.19
N TYR A 146 -5.49 -21.77 -5.94
CA TYR A 146 -5.56 -22.89 -4.98
C TYR A 146 -6.98 -23.38 -4.67
N GLY A 147 -8.01 -22.86 -5.34
CA GLY A 147 -9.39 -23.30 -5.14
C GLY A 147 -10.04 -22.84 -3.82
N LEU A 148 -9.47 -21.86 -3.14
CA LEU A 148 -9.93 -21.43 -1.82
C LEU A 148 -11.16 -20.52 -1.93
N GLY A 149 -12.36 -21.07 -1.69
CA GLY A 149 -13.60 -20.29 -1.64
C GLY A 149 -14.01 -19.66 -2.97
N ASN A 150 -13.65 -20.29 -4.10
CA ASN A 150 -13.89 -19.78 -5.46
C ASN A 150 -15.35 -19.42 -5.75
N GLU A 151 -16.30 -20.18 -5.18
CA GLU A 151 -17.74 -19.96 -5.36
C GLU A 151 -18.23 -18.61 -4.84
N ARG A 152 -17.46 -17.96 -3.97
CA ARG A 152 -17.81 -16.66 -3.38
C ARG A 152 -17.27 -15.48 -4.18
N LEU A 153 -16.31 -15.67 -5.08
CA LEU A 153 -15.68 -14.57 -5.82
C LEU A 153 -16.65 -14.01 -6.88
N GLN A 154 -16.73 -12.68 -7.00
CA GLN A 154 -17.65 -12.00 -7.91
C GLN A 154 -16.91 -10.96 -8.76
N HIS A 155 -17.42 -10.68 -9.97
CA HIS A 155 -16.92 -9.64 -10.88
C HIS A 155 -15.40 -9.66 -11.16
N LEU A 156 -14.79 -10.85 -11.09
CA LEU A 156 -13.36 -11.06 -11.29
C LEU A 156 -13.13 -11.97 -12.50
N PRO A 157 -12.04 -11.78 -13.26
CA PRO A 157 -11.72 -12.65 -14.38
C PRO A 157 -11.46 -14.08 -13.89
N THR A 158 -11.65 -15.04 -14.78
CA THR A 158 -11.13 -16.39 -14.57
C THR A 158 -9.61 -16.37 -14.81
N LEU A 159 -8.88 -17.22 -14.10
CA LEU A 159 -7.53 -17.56 -14.55
C LEU A 159 -7.64 -18.43 -15.84
N PRO A 160 -6.54 -18.71 -16.57
CA PRO A 160 -5.31 -17.96 -16.48
C PRO A 160 -5.60 -16.59 -17.12
N LEU A 161 -4.92 -15.55 -16.69
CA LEU A 161 -5.09 -14.28 -17.38
C LEU A 161 -4.54 -14.42 -18.80
N SER A 162 -5.18 -13.76 -19.77
CA SER A 162 -4.58 -13.61 -21.09
C SER A 162 -3.25 -12.85 -20.96
N ARG A 163 -2.33 -13.01 -21.92
CA ARG A 163 -1.02 -12.31 -21.86
C ARG A 163 -1.15 -10.80 -21.71
N SER A 164 -2.16 -10.20 -22.34
CA SER A 164 -2.44 -8.76 -22.22
C SER A 164 -2.97 -8.41 -20.84
N GLN A 165 -3.91 -9.18 -20.29
CA GLN A 165 -4.44 -8.98 -18.94
C GLN A 165 -3.36 -9.15 -17.87
N LEU A 166 -2.53 -10.19 -17.98
CA LEU A 166 -1.42 -10.42 -17.07
C LEU A 166 -0.45 -9.24 -17.07
N ARG A 167 -0.03 -8.77 -18.26
CA ARG A 167 0.86 -7.60 -18.38
C ARG A 167 0.21 -6.35 -17.79
N ALA A 168 -1.07 -6.12 -18.07
CA ALA A 168 -1.79 -4.96 -17.55
C ALA A 168 -1.86 -4.98 -16.01
N VAL A 169 -2.19 -6.13 -15.40
CA VAL A 169 -2.26 -6.27 -13.94
C VAL A 169 -0.88 -6.11 -13.31
N VAL A 170 0.14 -6.79 -13.84
CA VAL A 170 1.50 -6.77 -13.29
C VAL A 170 2.12 -5.37 -13.41
N LEU A 171 2.09 -4.76 -14.60
CA LEU A 171 2.65 -3.44 -14.84
C LEU A 171 1.85 -2.35 -14.15
N GLY A 172 0.51 -2.44 -14.16
CA GLY A 172 -0.35 -1.49 -13.45
C GLY A 172 -0.13 -1.52 -11.95
N SER A 173 -0.06 -2.71 -11.35
CA SER A 173 0.24 -2.89 -9.92
C SER A 173 1.64 -2.40 -9.57
N GLY A 174 2.64 -2.74 -10.40
CA GLY A 174 4.02 -2.28 -10.20
C GLY A 174 4.15 -0.77 -10.29
N LEU A 175 3.50 -0.13 -11.27
CA LEU A 175 3.48 1.33 -11.38
C LEU A 175 2.75 1.98 -10.21
N LEU A 176 1.63 1.42 -9.75
CA LEU A 176 0.89 1.93 -8.59
C LEU A 176 1.75 1.93 -7.32
N VAL A 177 2.43 0.83 -7.03
CA VAL A 177 3.31 0.74 -5.87
C VAL A 177 4.56 1.60 -6.05
N GLY A 178 5.20 1.53 -7.22
CA GLY A 178 6.40 2.32 -7.51
C GLY A 178 6.14 3.83 -7.38
N LEU A 179 5.06 4.33 -7.97
CA LEU A 179 4.62 5.73 -7.81
C LEU A 179 4.19 6.02 -6.39
N GLY A 180 3.41 5.12 -5.79
CA GLY A 180 2.90 5.28 -4.43
C GLY A 180 4.03 5.41 -3.42
N ILE A 181 5.13 4.69 -3.57
CA ILE A 181 6.27 4.79 -2.66
C ILE A 181 7.22 5.93 -3.09
N GLY A 182 7.42 6.12 -4.39
CA GLY A 182 8.26 7.20 -4.91
C GLY A 182 7.75 8.60 -4.53
N LEU A 183 6.43 8.78 -4.41
CA LEU A 183 5.86 10.05 -3.95
C LEU A 183 6.06 10.29 -2.44
N LEU A 184 6.35 9.25 -1.64
CA LEU A 184 6.64 9.44 -0.21
C LEU A 184 7.86 10.34 0.01
N SER A 185 8.88 10.22 -0.84
CA SER A 185 10.06 11.09 -0.77
C SER A 185 9.72 12.56 -0.98
N SER A 186 8.64 12.86 -1.71
CA SER A 186 8.17 14.22 -1.97
C SER A 186 7.28 14.86 -0.90
N THR A 187 6.81 14.08 0.09
CA THR A 187 5.79 14.55 1.04
C THR A 187 6.22 14.57 2.50
N GLY A 188 7.26 13.81 2.87
CA GLY A 188 7.84 13.91 4.21
C GLY A 188 8.96 14.93 4.20
N ALA A 189 8.83 16.07 4.90
CA ALA A 189 9.84 16.99 5.45
C ALA A 189 11.17 17.29 4.70
N TYR A 190 11.40 16.75 3.51
CA TYR A 190 12.71 16.51 2.94
C TYR A 190 12.71 16.99 1.50
N TYR A 191 13.19 18.22 1.35
CA TYR A 191 13.66 18.82 0.10
C TYR A 191 12.60 18.93 -1.02
N GLN A 192 12.82 19.90 -1.91
CA GLN A 192 12.19 19.87 -3.22
C GLN A 192 12.63 18.58 -3.90
N SER A 193 11.77 17.57 -3.85
CA SER A 193 12.01 16.30 -4.53
C SER A 193 11.96 16.56 -6.01
N ASP A 194 13.13 16.56 -6.64
CA ASP A 194 13.23 16.53 -8.09
C ASP A 194 12.61 15.22 -8.61
N ILE A 195 12.05 15.25 -9.81
CA ILE A 195 11.42 14.10 -10.47
C ILE A 195 12.36 12.89 -10.49
N TRP A 196 13.68 13.12 -10.52
CA TRP A 196 14.70 12.09 -10.46
C TRP A 196 14.63 11.22 -9.19
N THR A 197 14.36 11.80 -8.03
CA THR A 197 14.24 11.03 -6.77
C THR A 197 13.00 10.13 -6.76
N VAL A 198 11.90 10.61 -7.35
CA VAL A 198 10.69 9.78 -7.53
C VAL A 198 10.99 8.61 -8.47
N LEU A 199 11.72 8.87 -9.56
CA LEU A 199 12.08 7.87 -10.56
C LEU A 199 13.02 6.78 -10.02
N THR A 200 13.98 7.12 -9.15
CA THR A 200 14.92 6.16 -8.57
C THR A 200 14.25 5.16 -7.63
N ILE A 201 13.13 5.51 -7.00
CA ILE A 201 12.33 4.60 -6.15
C ILE A 201 11.28 3.86 -6.98
N LEU A 202 10.65 4.55 -7.94
CA LEU A 202 9.60 4.00 -8.79
C LEU A 202 10.07 2.74 -9.50
N VAL A 203 11.24 2.79 -10.14
CA VAL A 203 11.72 1.68 -10.97
C VAL A 203 11.96 0.41 -10.14
N PRO A 204 12.77 0.43 -9.06
CA PRO A 204 12.94 -0.74 -8.19
C PRO A 204 11.64 -1.23 -7.55
N GLY A 205 10.79 -0.33 -7.07
CA GLY A 205 9.50 -0.71 -6.46
C GLY A 205 8.57 -1.40 -7.46
N CYS A 206 8.51 -0.88 -8.69
CA CYS A 206 7.77 -1.49 -9.79
C CYS A 206 8.31 -2.88 -10.14
N ILE A 207 9.63 -3.03 -10.24
CA ILE A 207 10.28 -4.31 -10.55
C ILE A 207 9.99 -5.34 -9.45
N ALA A 208 10.18 -4.99 -8.17
CA ALA A 208 9.92 -5.91 -7.06
C ALA A 208 8.47 -6.42 -7.05
N THR A 209 7.52 -5.50 -7.22
CA THR A 209 6.08 -5.81 -7.30
C THR A 209 5.79 -6.72 -8.50
N ALA A 210 6.37 -6.39 -9.66
CA ALA A 210 6.15 -7.13 -10.89
C ALA A 210 6.69 -8.57 -10.79
N ILE A 211 7.86 -8.77 -10.18
CA ILE A 211 8.45 -10.09 -9.95
C ILE A 211 7.53 -10.92 -9.05
N ALA A 212 7.12 -10.39 -7.90
CA ALA A 212 6.27 -11.09 -6.95
C ALA A 212 4.91 -11.49 -7.57
N LEU A 213 4.24 -10.55 -8.24
CA LEU A 213 2.95 -10.81 -8.87
C LEU A 213 3.06 -11.74 -10.08
N THR A 214 4.11 -11.61 -10.90
CA THR A 214 4.31 -12.51 -12.04
C THR A 214 4.54 -13.93 -11.56
N ALA A 215 5.39 -14.13 -10.55
CA ALA A 215 5.66 -15.43 -9.95
C ALA A 215 4.38 -16.08 -9.41
N LEU A 216 3.53 -15.30 -8.75
CA LEU A 216 2.26 -15.77 -8.21
C LEU A 216 1.21 -16.06 -9.30
N LEU A 217 0.95 -15.11 -10.20
CA LEU A 217 -0.12 -15.20 -11.20
C LEU A 217 0.16 -16.23 -12.31
N THR A 218 1.43 -16.48 -12.62
CA THR A 218 1.82 -17.41 -13.71
C THR A 218 2.14 -18.81 -13.19
N ARG A 219 2.73 -18.90 -12.00
CA ARG A 219 3.32 -20.14 -11.46
C ARG A 219 2.89 -20.47 -10.04
N GLY A 220 1.96 -19.71 -9.45
CA GLY A 220 1.44 -19.98 -8.11
C GLY A 220 2.56 -20.02 -7.06
N LEU A 221 3.66 -19.29 -7.25
CA LEU A 221 4.77 -19.27 -6.31
C LEU A 221 4.43 -18.31 -5.18
N VAL A 222 4.38 -18.82 -3.95
CA VAL A 222 3.86 -18.07 -2.79
C VAL A 222 4.99 -17.43 -2.01
N THR A 223 6.18 -18.04 -1.99
CA THR A 223 7.32 -17.56 -1.19
C THR A 223 7.78 -16.16 -1.60
N PRO A 224 7.93 -15.83 -2.90
CA PRO A 224 8.25 -14.47 -3.32
C PRO A 224 7.20 -13.47 -2.85
N MET A 225 5.90 -13.80 -2.97
CA MET A 225 4.85 -12.89 -2.54
C MET A 225 4.88 -12.66 -1.02
N ALA A 226 5.09 -13.71 -0.23
CA ALA A 226 5.20 -13.61 1.22
C ALA A 226 6.37 -12.70 1.65
N LEU A 227 7.55 -12.90 1.05
CA LEU A 227 8.72 -12.06 1.32
C LEU A 227 8.46 -10.59 0.90
N TYR A 228 7.87 -10.40 -0.28
CA TYR A 228 7.50 -9.09 -0.80
C TYR A 228 6.56 -8.37 0.17
N THR A 229 5.47 -9.01 0.60
CA THR A 229 4.51 -8.40 1.53
C THR A 229 5.17 -7.96 2.83
N TYR A 230 6.00 -8.81 3.43
CA TYR A 230 6.68 -8.50 4.69
C TYR A 230 7.65 -7.31 4.56
N TRP A 231 8.55 -7.36 3.56
CA TRP A 231 9.57 -6.32 3.40
C TRP A 231 9.00 -5.02 2.86
N THR A 232 8.05 -5.05 1.92
CA THR A 232 7.42 -3.84 1.40
C THR A 232 6.63 -3.12 2.49
N ALA A 233 5.91 -3.84 3.36
CA ALA A 233 5.24 -3.22 4.51
C ALA A 233 6.27 -2.53 5.44
N SER A 234 7.37 -3.21 5.76
CA SER A 234 8.44 -2.66 6.61
C SER A 234 9.13 -1.43 6.01
N ILE A 235 9.40 -1.45 4.68
CA ILE A 235 10.00 -0.32 3.97
C ILE A 235 9.06 0.89 3.99
N VAL A 236 7.77 0.68 3.67
CA VAL A 236 6.78 1.76 3.66
C VAL A 236 6.55 2.30 5.07
N GLU A 237 6.42 1.44 6.08
CA GLU A 237 6.31 1.86 7.48
C GLU A 237 7.51 2.72 7.90
N GLY A 238 8.75 2.28 7.66
CA GLY A 238 9.95 3.04 7.99
C GLY A 238 10.09 4.35 7.21
N THR A 239 9.48 4.46 6.03
CA THR A 239 9.49 5.67 5.21
C THR A 239 8.40 6.65 5.65
N VAL A 240 7.19 6.17 5.95
CA VAL A 240 6.06 7.00 6.39
C VAL A 240 6.24 7.43 7.85
N PHE A 241 6.84 6.59 8.68
CA PHE A 241 7.01 6.81 10.11
C PHE A 241 8.49 6.73 10.51
N PRO A 242 9.33 7.69 10.06
CA PRO A 242 10.75 7.66 10.36
C PRO A 242 10.98 7.76 11.88
N PRO A 243 11.81 6.86 12.47
CA PRO A 243 12.07 6.85 13.92
C PRO A 243 12.86 8.07 14.40
N GLN A 244 13.58 8.76 13.50
CA GLN A 244 14.21 10.05 13.75
C GLN A 244 14.12 10.92 12.50
N PRO A 245 13.72 12.20 12.60
CA PRO A 245 13.80 13.14 11.49
C PRO A 245 15.26 13.61 11.32
N SER A 246 16.21 12.68 11.06
CA SER A 246 17.62 13.03 10.84
C SER A 246 18.05 12.73 9.39
N PRO A 247 18.56 13.72 8.64
CA PRO A 247 19.03 13.59 7.25
C PRO A 247 19.96 12.40 7.00
N GLU A 248 20.74 12.00 7.99
CA GLU A 248 21.82 11.02 7.85
C GLU A 248 21.38 9.56 8.08
N ARG A 249 20.18 9.32 8.64
CA ARG A 249 19.63 7.97 8.89
C ARG A 249 18.40 7.67 8.03
N HIS A 250 18.33 8.22 6.83
CA HIS A 250 17.23 7.94 5.92
C HIS A 250 17.27 6.47 5.48
N ALA A 251 16.11 5.82 5.57
CA ALA A 251 15.92 4.58 4.82
C ALA A 251 16.13 4.92 3.33
N HIS A 252 16.92 4.10 2.65
CA HIS A 252 17.15 4.18 1.20
C HIS A 252 16.21 3.19 0.50
N PRO A 253 14.91 3.52 0.33
CA PRO A 253 13.93 2.58 -0.23
C PRO A 253 14.35 2.07 -1.60
N GLU A 254 14.99 2.90 -2.43
CA GLU A 254 15.52 2.52 -3.74
C GLU A 254 16.52 1.36 -3.65
N VAL A 255 17.42 1.39 -2.66
CA VAL A 255 18.41 0.34 -2.42
C VAL A 255 17.74 -0.92 -1.87
N LEU A 256 16.82 -0.76 -0.92
CA LEU A 256 16.08 -1.88 -0.32
C LEU A 256 15.22 -2.61 -1.35
N PHE A 257 14.55 -1.89 -2.25
CA PHE A 257 13.78 -2.50 -3.35
C PHE A 257 14.66 -3.17 -4.40
N CYS A 258 15.86 -2.65 -4.66
CA CYS A 258 16.84 -3.33 -5.50
C CYS A 258 17.24 -4.69 -4.89
N PHE A 259 17.63 -4.71 -3.61
CA PHE A 259 17.97 -5.96 -2.92
C PHE A 259 16.79 -6.91 -2.83
N LEU A 260 15.59 -6.39 -2.55
CA LEU A 260 14.38 -7.18 -2.52
C LEU A 260 14.11 -7.81 -3.90
N SER A 261 14.25 -7.06 -5.00
CA SER A 261 14.07 -7.59 -6.35
C SER A 261 15.00 -8.77 -6.65
N VAL A 262 16.26 -8.68 -6.22
CA VAL A 262 17.23 -9.77 -6.34
C VAL A 262 16.80 -10.98 -5.50
N ALA A 263 16.46 -10.75 -4.22
CA ALA A 263 16.01 -11.82 -3.32
C ALA A 263 14.75 -12.52 -3.83
N LEU A 264 13.76 -11.77 -4.33
CA LEU A 264 12.52 -12.30 -4.91
C LEU A 264 12.80 -13.15 -6.14
N SER A 265 13.71 -12.71 -7.01
CA SER A 265 14.10 -13.47 -8.21
C SER A 265 14.77 -14.80 -7.84
N LEU A 266 15.67 -14.78 -6.85
CA LEU A 266 16.35 -15.97 -6.35
C LEU A 266 15.37 -16.95 -5.69
N LEU A 267 14.45 -16.45 -4.86
CA LEU A 267 13.41 -17.26 -4.23
C LEU A 267 12.44 -17.85 -5.25
N ALA A 268 12.04 -17.08 -6.26
CA ALA A 268 11.18 -17.58 -7.32
C ALA A 268 11.86 -18.72 -8.10
N LEU A 269 13.15 -18.57 -8.41
CA LEU A 269 13.94 -19.61 -9.06
C LEU A 269 14.09 -20.86 -8.17
N LEU A 270 14.38 -20.67 -6.89
CA LEU A 270 14.55 -21.76 -5.93
C LEU A 270 13.24 -22.54 -5.73
N GLU A 271 12.14 -21.84 -5.44
CA GLU A 271 10.83 -22.45 -5.24
C GLU A 271 10.39 -23.19 -6.51
N TRP A 272 10.60 -22.60 -7.69
CA TRP A 272 10.30 -23.25 -8.95
C TRP A 272 11.12 -24.55 -9.16
N ARG A 273 12.43 -24.52 -8.89
CA ARG A 273 13.31 -25.69 -9.00
C ARG A 273 12.97 -26.78 -7.99
N LEU A 274 12.56 -26.41 -6.78
CA LEU A 274 12.15 -27.37 -5.76
C LEU A 274 10.83 -28.04 -6.16
N ARG A 275 9.83 -27.25 -6.58
CA ARG A 275 8.52 -27.78 -7.01
C ARG A 275 8.63 -28.67 -8.25
N SER A 276 9.46 -28.30 -9.23
CA SER A 276 9.64 -29.12 -10.45
C SER A 276 10.27 -30.49 -10.18
N ARG A 277 11.00 -30.66 -9.07
CA ARG A 277 11.60 -31.94 -8.67
C ARG A 277 10.63 -32.87 -7.95
N VAL A 278 9.62 -32.32 -7.27
CA VAL A 278 8.72 -33.09 -6.40
C VAL A 278 7.60 -33.78 -7.19
N ARG A 279 7.53 -33.64 -8.54
CA ARG A 279 6.43 -34.11 -9.43
C ARG A 279 5.03 -33.62 -9.05
N GLY A 280 4.84 -33.04 -7.88
CA GLY A 280 3.65 -32.32 -7.47
C GLY A 280 3.80 -30.86 -7.81
N TRP A 281 2.92 -30.35 -8.67
CA TRP A 281 2.74 -28.93 -8.91
C TRP A 281 3.81 -28.22 -9.75
N ASP A 282 3.84 -28.51 -11.05
CA ASP A 282 4.13 -27.45 -12.02
C ASP A 282 3.06 -26.36 -11.84
N GLY A 283 3.32 -25.40 -10.97
CA GLY A 283 2.36 -24.41 -10.47
C GLY A 283 1.79 -23.44 -11.52
N GLY A 284 1.83 -23.72 -12.81
CA GLY A 284 1.10 -22.95 -13.80
C GLY A 284 0.33 -23.86 -14.75
N PRO A 285 -0.59 -23.34 -15.56
CA PRO A 285 -1.67 -22.41 -15.26
C PRO A 285 -2.86 -23.19 -14.66
N PHE A 286 -3.44 -22.73 -13.54
CA PHE A 286 -4.58 -23.34 -12.83
C PHE A 286 -4.39 -24.71 -12.18
N ALA A 287 -4.60 -24.79 -10.87
CA ALA A 287 -4.97 -26.06 -10.24
C ALA A 287 -6.36 -26.49 -10.74
N GLY A 288 -6.39 -27.45 -11.67
CA GLY A 288 -7.63 -28.00 -12.24
C GLY A 288 -7.49 -28.57 -13.64
N ARG A 289 -6.52 -29.45 -13.89
CA ARG A 289 -6.66 -30.47 -14.94
C ARG A 289 -6.86 -31.79 -14.22
N THR A 290 -8.10 -32.05 -13.79
CA THR A 290 -8.53 -33.43 -13.60
C THR A 290 -8.37 -34.10 -14.94
N ASP A 291 -7.52 -35.12 -14.98
CA ASP A 291 -7.51 -36.10 -16.06
C ASP A 291 -8.95 -36.55 -16.29
N THR A 292 -9.57 -36.08 -17.39
CA THR A 292 -10.59 -36.89 -18.05
C THR A 292 -9.83 -38.01 -18.74
N VAL A 293 -9.50 -39.02 -17.94
CA VAL A 293 -9.26 -40.38 -18.42
C VAL A 293 -10.54 -40.80 -19.14
N LYS A 294 -10.34 -41.12 -20.43
CA LYS A 294 -11.20 -41.88 -21.37
C LYS A 294 -12.64 -42.15 -20.97
#